data_AF-A0A8R7TG29-F1
#
_entry.id   AF-A0A8R7TG29-F1
#
_cell.length_a   1.000
_cell.length_b   1.000
_cell.length_c   1.000
_cell.angle_alpha   90.00
_cell.angle_beta   90.00
_cell.angle_gamma   90.00
#
_symmetry.space_group_name_H-M   'P 1'
#
loop_
_entity.id
_entity.type
_entity.pdbx_description
1 polymer ?
#
loop_
_entity_poly.entity_id
_entity_poly.type
_entity_poly.pdbx_seq_one_letter_code
_entity_poly.pdbx_strand_id
1 'polypeptide(L)'
;MNWDLSQWTPLIDDRCFLSWLVKVPSEQEQLRARQISAQQINKVEELWKTNPDASLEDLEKPGVDDEPQPVVLKYEDAYQYQNVFAPLIKLEADYDKMMKESQSKDSVTVRWDIGLNKKRVAYFVFPKEDNELRLVPGDELRLRYSGGTSHPAWQSVGHVIKLTAQEEVALELRASQGVPVELNHGFSVDFVWKSTSFDRMQGAMKTFAVDETSVSGGSNMKPTSTSVALEVIS
;
A
#
# COMPACT_ATOMS: atom_id res chain seq x y z
N MET A 1 -17.81 35.77 25.26
CA MET A 1 -17.23 34.44 25.52
C MET A 1 -15.72 34.62 25.60
N ASN A 2 -15.13 34.52 26.79
CA ASN A 2 -13.67 34.60 26.95
C ASN A 2 -13.17 33.14 26.99
N TRP A 3 -12.69 32.63 25.86
CA TRP A 3 -12.14 31.28 25.80
C TRP A 3 -10.74 31.31 26.41
N ASP A 4 -10.58 30.68 27.56
CA ASP A 4 -9.29 30.55 28.23
C ASP A 4 -8.53 29.35 27.66
N LEU A 5 -7.62 29.62 26.73
CA LEU A 5 -6.80 28.60 26.07
C LEU A 5 -5.84 27.89 27.04
N SER A 6 -5.62 28.42 28.25
CA SER A 6 -4.81 27.73 29.27
C SER A 6 -5.51 26.51 29.88
N GLN A 7 -6.83 26.39 29.69
CA GLN A 7 -7.63 25.25 30.17
C GLN A 7 -7.80 24.15 29.11
N TRP A 8 -7.15 24.30 27.95
CA TRP A 8 -7.17 23.26 26.94
C TRP A 8 -6.43 22.01 27.45
N THR A 9 -7.07 20.85 27.31
CA THR A 9 -6.49 19.54 27.63
C THR A 9 -6.77 18.54 26.50
N PRO A 10 -5.82 17.63 26.21
CA PRO A 10 -6.03 16.60 25.19
C PRO A 10 -7.05 15.57 25.68
N LEU A 11 -7.86 15.04 24.77
CA LEU A 11 -8.83 13.98 25.10
C LEU A 11 -8.16 12.63 25.41
N ILE A 12 -6.95 12.43 24.90
CA ILE A 12 -6.11 11.25 25.12
C ILE A 12 -4.92 11.69 25.97
N ASP A 13 -4.75 11.07 27.12
CA ASP A 13 -3.62 11.26 28.03
C ASP A 13 -3.10 9.89 28.47
N ASP A 14 -1.78 9.73 28.53
CA ASP A 14 -1.10 8.46 28.84
C ASP A 14 -1.68 7.23 28.09
N ARG A 15 -1.89 7.37 26.77
CA ARG A 15 -2.42 6.32 25.86
C ARG A 15 -3.85 5.84 26.20
N CYS A 16 -4.61 6.58 26.99
CA CYS A 16 -6.01 6.27 27.28
C CYS A 16 -6.89 7.54 27.25
N PHE A 17 -8.21 7.37 27.24
CA PHE A 17 -9.13 8.50 27.36
C PHE A 17 -9.15 9.04 28.79
N LEU A 18 -9.42 10.34 28.94
CA LEU A 18 -9.65 10.94 30.25
C LEU A 18 -10.78 10.22 31.00
N SER A 19 -10.57 9.94 32.29
CA SER A 19 -11.46 9.11 33.11
C SER A 19 -12.88 9.65 33.30
N TRP A 20 -13.05 10.97 33.17
CA TRP A 20 -14.36 11.62 33.18
C TRP A 20 -15.13 11.43 31.87
N LEU A 21 -14.42 11.18 30.76
CA LEU A 21 -15.00 10.90 29.44
C LEU A 21 -15.31 9.40 29.31
N VAL A 22 -14.35 8.55 29.64
CA VAL A 22 -14.49 7.08 29.63
C VAL A 22 -13.95 6.53 30.94
N LYS A 23 -14.81 5.85 31.72
CA LYS A 23 -14.39 5.25 32.98
C LYS A 23 -13.39 4.13 32.73
N VAL A 24 -12.28 4.16 33.47
CA VAL A 24 -11.32 3.04 33.50
C VAL A 24 -11.95 1.90 34.31
N PRO A 25 -12.04 0.67 33.77
CA PRO A 25 -12.53 -0.48 34.51
C PRO A 25 -11.70 -0.73 35.78
N SER A 26 -12.37 -1.16 36.85
CA SER A 26 -11.70 -1.54 38.10
C SER A 26 -10.78 -2.75 37.93
N GLU A 27 -9.83 -2.95 38.84
CA GLU A 27 -8.92 -4.11 38.80
C GLU A 27 -9.67 -5.45 38.75
N GLN A 28 -10.80 -5.56 39.47
CA GLN A 28 -11.62 -6.79 39.46
C GLN A 28 -12.27 -7.03 38.10
N GLU A 29 -12.68 -5.98 37.40
CA GLU A 29 -13.24 -6.09 36.04
C GLU A 29 -12.15 -6.44 35.03
N GLN A 30 -10.96 -5.85 35.15
CA GLN A 30 -9.80 -6.16 34.30
C GLN A 30 -9.34 -7.61 34.48
N LEU A 31 -9.32 -8.13 35.72
CA LEU A 31 -8.95 -9.52 36.02
C LEU A 31 -9.98 -10.55 35.50
N ARG A 32 -11.25 -10.16 35.40
CA ARG A 32 -12.32 -11.00 34.84
C ARG A 32 -12.38 -10.95 33.32
N ALA A 33 -11.80 -9.92 32.71
CA ALA A 33 -11.72 -9.81 31.26
C ALA A 33 -10.79 -10.88 30.68
N ARG A 34 -10.97 -11.18 29.38
CA ARG A 34 -10.05 -12.02 28.63
C ARG A 34 -8.67 -11.36 28.66
N GLN A 35 -7.67 -12.09 29.12
CA GLN A 35 -6.29 -11.61 29.10
C GLN A 35 -5.75 -11.73 27.68
N ILE A 36 -5.46 -10.60 27.06
CA ILE A 36 -5.00 -10.51 25.68
C ILE A 36 -3.64 -9.84 25.70
N SER A 37 -2.63 -10.45 25.07
CA SER A 37 -1.30 -9.86 24.97
C SER A 37 -1.23 -8.82 23.84
N ALA A 38 -0.25 -7.91 23.90
CA ALA A 38 -0.01 -6.95 22.82
C ALA A 38 0.25 -7.64 21.46
N GLN A 39 0.90 -8.81 21.45
CA GLN A 39 1.11 -9.59 20.23
C GLN A 39 -0.20 -10.11 19.65
N GLN A 40 -1.13 -10.59 20.50
CA GLN A 40 -2.45 -11.03 20.05
C GLN A 40 -3.28 -9.87 19.51
N ILE A 41 -3.20 -8.68 20.12
CA ILE A 41 -3.85 -7.47 19.61
C ILE A 41 -3.36 -7.16 18.20
N ASN A 42 -2.03 -7.09 18.00
CA ASN A 42 -1.45 -6.79 16.69
C ASN A 42 -1.89 -7.79 15.62
N LYS A 43 -1.89 -9.11 15.94
CA LYS A 43 -2.31 -10.14 15.00
C LYS A 43 -3.79 -10.03 14.61
N VAL A 44 -4.68 -9.75 15.56
CA VAL A 44 -6.11 -9.55 15.26
C VAL A 44 -6.33 -8.27 14.45
N GLU A 45 -5.66 -7.17 14.80
CA GLU A 45 -5.76 -5.92 14.02
C GLU A 45 -5.30 -6.11 12.58
N GLU A 46 -4.26 -6.90 12.35
CA GLU A 46 -3.81 -7.26 10.99
C GLU A 46 -4.86 -8.08 10.25
N LEU A 47 -5.45 -9.08 10.92
CA LEU A 47 -6.48 -9.94 10.33
C LEU A 47 -7.74 -9.14 9.97
N TRP A 48 -8.12 -8.16 10.80
CA TRP A 48 -9.27 -7.28 10.54
C TRP A 48 -9.15 -6.40 9.30
N LYS A 49 -7.94 -6.16 8.78
CA LYS A 49 -7.77 -5.45 7.49
C LYS A 49 -8.43 -6.18 6.32
N THR A 50 -8.52 -7.50 6.40
CA THR A 50 -9.07 -8.34 5.32
C THR A 50 -10.33 -9.10 5.74
N ASN A 51 -10.51 -9.35 7.03
CA ASN A 51 -11.66 -10.04 7.59
C ASN A 51 -12.16 -9.32 8.87
N PRO A 52 -13.04 -8.31 8.75
CA PRO A 52 -13.51 -7.51 9.88
C PRO A 52 -14.23 -8.30 10.99
N ASP A 53 -14.76 -9.49 10.66
CA ASP A 53 -15.51 -10.33 11.60
C ASP A 53 -14.61 -11.36 12.32
N ALA A 54 -13.29 -11.31 12.11
CA ALA A 54 -12.35 -12.24 12.73
C ALA A 54 -12.33 -12.13 14.27
N SER A 55 -12.15 -13.26 14.94
CA SER A 55 -12.03 -13.31 16.41
C SER A 55 -10.64 -13.80 16.85
N LEU A 56 -10.34 -13.71 18.14
CA LEU A 56 -9.07 -14.19 18.69
C LEU A 56 -8.88 -15.70 18.50
N GLU A 57 -9.97 -16.48 18.39
CA GLU A 57 -9.92 -17.91 18.10
C GLU A 57 -9.40 -18.20 16.68
N ASP A 58 -9.57 -17.25 15.75
CA ASP A 58 -9.06 -17.41 14.39
C ASP A 58 -7.52 -17.35 14.35
N LEU A 59 -6.88 -16.75 15.37
CA LEU A 59 -5.42 -16.77 15.50
C LEU A 59 -4.83 -18.17 15.74
N GLU A 60 -5.64 -19.10 16.26
CA GLU A 60 -5.20 -20.47 16.55
C GLU A 60 -5.31 -21.40 15.33
N LYS A 61 -5.85 -20.90 14.20
CA LYS A 61 -5.97 -21.69 12.97
C LYS A 61 -4.59 -21.90 12.32
N PRO A 62 -4.29 -23.12 11.82
CA PRO A 62 -3.05 -23.38 11.09
C PRO A 62 -2.90 -22.43 9.89
N GLY A 63 -1.73 -21.78 9.76
CA GLY A 63 -1.43 -20.82 8.68
C GLY A 63 -1.62 -19.34 9.02
N VAL A 64 -2.11 -19.02 10.23
CA VAL A 64 -2.25 -17.62 10.71
C VAL A 64 -0.95 -17.07 11.33
N ASP A 65 0.06 -17.92 11.50
CA ASP A 65 1.37 -17.58 12.08
C ASP A 65 2.54 -17.93 11.15
N ASP A 66 2.34 -17.83 9.83
CA ASP A 66 3.45 -17.91 8.85
C ASP A 66 4.21 -16.58 8.82
N GLU A 67 4.81 -16.19 9.94
CA GLU A 67 5.83 -15.15 9.92
C GLU A 67 6.98 -15.62 9.02
N PRO A 68 7.44 -14.78 8.08
CA PRO A 68 8.52 -15.15 7.17
C PRO A 68 9.78 -15.48 7.96
N GLN A 69 10.54 -16.48 7.49
CA GLN A 69 11.80 -16.83 8.11
C GLN A 69 12.78 -15.64 8.10
N PRO A 70 13.57 -15.43 9.16
CA PRO A 70 14.53 -14.33 9.21
C PRO A 70 15.64 -14.55 8.18
N VAL A 71 16.14 -13.44 7.65
CA VAL A 71 17.32 -13.42 6.76
C VAL A 71 18.55 -13.87 7.54
N VAL A 72 19.35 -14.75 6.94
CA VAL A 72 20.59 -15.29 7.52
C VAL A 72 21.80 -14.92 6.67
N LEU A 73 22.99 -14.93 7.27
CA LEU A 73 24.23 -14.58 6.57
C LEU A 73 24.65 -15.65 5.54
N LYS A 74 24.22 -16.89 5.72
CA LYS A 74 24.60 -18.04 4.87
C LYS A 74 23.40 -18.92 4.65
N TYR A 75 23.25 -19.37 3.41
CA TYR A 75 22.19 -20.26 2.96
C TYR A 75 22.82 -21.59 2.50
N GLU A 76 22.13 -22.70 2.75
CA GLU A 76 22.52 -24.04 2.35
C GLU A 76 22.50 -24.20 0.83
N ASP A 77 21.47 -23.65 0.19
CA ASP A 77 21.30 -23.65 -1.25
C ASP A 77 20.40 -22.48 -1.73
N ALA A 78 20.23 -22.39 -3.04
CA ALA A 78 19.39 -21.38 -3.68
C ALA A 78 17.90 -21.56 -3.38
N TYR A 79 17.45 -22.77 -3.02
CA TYR A 79 16.06 -23.02 -2.61
C TYR A 79 15.78 -22.44 -1.23
N GLN A 80 16.70 -22.59 -0.27
CA GLN A 80 16.58 -21.96 1.03
C GLN A 80 16.56 -20.43 0.89
N TYR A 81 17.43 -19.87 0.04
CA TYR A 81 17.43 -18.43 -0.25
C TYR A 81 16.07 -17.96 -0.80
N GLN A 82 15.51 -18.67 -1.79
CA GLN A 82 14.19 -18.39 -2.33
C GLN A 82 13.09 -18.48 -1.26
N ASN A 83 13.08 -19.54 -0.44
CA ASN A 83 12.06 -19.75 0.58
C ASN A 83 12.06 -18.66 1.66
N VAL A 84 13.21 -18.03 1.92
CA VAL A 84 13.34 -16.90 2.85
C VAL A 84 12.95 -15.58 2.20
N PHE A 85 13.46 -15.26 0.99
CA PHE A 85 13.23 -13.95 0.37
C PHE A 85 11.91 -13.82 -0.39
N ALA A 86 11.36 -14.89 -0.97
CA ALA A 86 10.12 -14.81 -1.74
C ALA A 86 8.91 -14.34 -0.89
N PRO A 87 8.71 -14.81 0.35
CA PRO A 87 7.68 -14.26 1.24
C PRO A 87 7.90 -12.79 1.58
N LEU A 88 9.14 -12.36 1.80
CA LEU A 88 9.47 -10.96 2.10
C LEU A 88 9.14 -10.03 0.93
N ILE A 89 9.51 -10.42 -0.29
CA ILE A 89 9.15 -9.69 -1.51
C ILE A 89 7.63 -9.58 -1.66
N LYS A 90 6.90 -10.66 -1.32
CA LYS A 90 5.44 -10.66 -1.35
C LYS A 90 4.84 -9.70 -0.33
N LEU A 91 5.32 -9.72 0.92
CA LEU A 91 4.84 -8.81 1.96
C LEU A 91 5.07 -7.35 1.57
N GLU A 92 6.23 -7.02 1.03
CA GLU A 92 6.52 -5.67 0.53
C GLU A 92 5.61 -5.30 -0.66
N ALA A 93 5.38 -6.24 -1.59
CA ALA A 93 4.48 -6.00 -2.72
C ALA A 93 3.04 -5.74 -2.28
N ASP A 94 2.55 -6.52 -1.32
CA ASP A 94 1.21 -6.41 -0.77
C ASP A 94 1.07 -5.08 0.03
N TYR A 95 2.11 -4.69 0.78
CA TYR A 95 2.16 -3.40 1.47
C TYR A 95 2.18 -2.21 0.52
N ASP A 96 3.08 -2.21 -0.49
CA ASP A 96 3.18 -1.15 -1.50
C ASP A 96 1.87 -1.01 -2.29
N LYS A 97 1.23 -2.13 -2.63
CA LYS A 97 -0.09 -2.14 -3.27
C LYS A 97 -1.15 -1.47 -2.39
N MET A 98 -1.26 -1.90 -1.14
CA MET A 98 -2.24 -1.35 -0.20
C MET A 98 -2.01 0.16 0.01
N MET A 99 -0.76 0.57 0.22
CA MET A 99 -0.40 1.97 0.42
C MET A 99 -0.70 2.80 -0.83
N LYS A 100 -0.46 2.27 -2.03
CA LYS A 100 -0.74 2.97 -3.28
C LYS A 100 -2.23 3.04 -3.60
N GLU A 101 -3.01 2.00 -3.30
CA GLU A 101 -4.46 1.99 -3.56
C GLU A 101 -5.25 2.83 -2.53
N SER A 102 -4.76 2.96 -1.29
CA SER A 102 -5.38 3.81 -0.25
C SER A 102 -5.32 5.32 -0.56
N GLN A 103 -4.46 5.72 -1.49
CA GLN A 103 -4.22 7.09 -1.93
C GLN A 103 -5.29 7.64 -2.88
N SER A 104 -6.39 6.91 -3.05
CA SER A 104 -7.50 7.32 -3.92
C SER A 104 -8.18 8.60 -3.42
N LYS A 105 -8.56 9.49 -4.33
CA LYS A 105 -9.26 10.74 -4.02
C LYS A 105 -10.61 10.80 -4.73
N ASP A 106 -11.65 11.00 -3.94
CA ASP A 106 -13.02 11.13 -4.43
C ASP A 106 -13.42 12.58 -4.64
N SER A 107 -14.58 12.78 -5.28
CA SER A 107 -15.21 14.10 -5.49
C SER A 107 -14.33 15.11 -6.24
N VAL A 108 -13.46 14.63 -7.12
CA VAL A 108 -12.60 15.44 -7.96
C VAL A 108 -13.43 16.17 -9.02
N THR A 109 -13.11 17.45 -9.22
CA THR A 109 -13.64 18.27 -10.31
C THR A 109 -12.68 18.25 -11.49
N VAL A 110 -13.19 17.88 -12.66
CA VAL A 110 -12.43 17.69 -13.89
C VAL A 110 -12.77 18.76 -14.91
N ARG A 111 -11.74 19.33 -15.54
CA ARG A 111 -11.84 20.12 -16.76
C ARG A 111 -11.25 19.33 -17.92
N TRP A 112 -12.02 19.20 -19.00
CA TRP A 112 -11.62 18.44 -20.19
C TRP A 112 -10.95 19.31 -21.24
N ASP A 113 -10.01 18.74 -21.97
CA ASP A 113 -9.37 19.37 -23.13
C ASP A 113 -8.93 18.30 -24.16
N ILE A 114 -8.45 18.75 -25.33
CA ILE A 114 -7.83 17.90 -26.35
C ILE A 114 -6.41 18.40 -26.58
N GLY A 115 -5.42 17.55 -26.32
CA GLY A 115 -4.02 17.86 -26.60
C GLY A 115 -3.76 17.99 -28.10
N LEU A 116 -2.65 18.63 -28.48
CA LEU A 116 -2.24 18.78 -29.89
C LEU A 116 -2.04 17.44 -30.60
N ASN A 117 -1.75 16.38 -29.85
CA ASN A 117 -1.67 14.99 -30.32
C ASN A 117 -3.05 14.31 -30.50
N LYS A 118 -4.15 15.07 -30.39
CA LYS A 118 -5.54 14.63 -30.49
C LYS A 118 -5.99 13.67 -29.38
N LYS A 119 -5.22 13.53 -28.29
CA LYS A 119 -5.64 12.74 -27.12
C LYS A 119 -6.43 13.60 -26.13
N ARG A 120 -7.35 12.95 -25.42
CA ARG A 120 -8.13 13.56 -24.34
C ARG A 120 -7.24 13.83 -23.13
N VAL A 121 -7.34 15.04 -22.58
CA VAL A 121 -6.66 15.45 -21.35
C VAL A 121 -7.71 15.82 -20.29
N ALA A 122 -7.55 15.30 -19.08
CA ALA A 122 -8.30 15.69 -17.89
C ALA A 122 -7.40 16.56 -17.02
N TYR A 123 -7.92 17.71 -16.58
CA TYR A 123 -7.27 18.57 -15.62
C TYR A 123 -8.04 18.58 -14.31
N PHE A 124 -7.33 18.43 -13.19
CA PHE A 124 -7.91 18.47 -11.85
C PHE A 124 -6.88 18.92 -10.83
N VAL A 125 -7.31 19.46 -9.69
CA VAL A 125 -6.41 19.86 -8.61
C VAL A 125 -6.21 18.70 -7.65
N PHE A 126 -4.96 18.45 -7.26
CA PHE A 126 -4.58 17.42 -6.29
C PHE A 126 -3.68 18.05 -5.22
N PRO A 127 -4.23 18.48 -4.07
CA PRO A 127 -3.49 19.28 -3.09
C PRO A 127 -2.27 18.56 -2.50
N LYS A 128 -1.17 19.29 -2.27
CA LYS A 128 0.07 18.73 -1.67
C LYS A 128 0.00 18.43 -0.18
N GLU A 129 -1.03 18.92 0.53
CA GLU A 129 -1.15 18.73 1.99
C GLU A 129 -1.29 17.24 2.38
N ASP A 130 -1.57 16.35 1.43
CA ASP A 130 -1.36 14.91 1.55
C ASP A 130 0.14 14.56 1.49
N ASN A 131 0.83 14.81 2.60
CA ASN A 131 2.30 14.77 2.78
C ASN A 131 2.99 13.43 2.44
N GLU A 132 2.25 12.38 2.08
CA GLU A 132 2.76 11.05 1.71
C GLU A 132 2.90 10.86 0.19
N LEU A 133 2.31 11.75 -0.61
CA LEU A 133 2.08 11.54 -2.04
C LEU A 133 2.88 12.54 -2.90
N ARG A 134 3.89 12.03 -3.59
CA ARG A 134 4.63 12.81 -4.59
C ARG A 134 4.22 12.39 -6.00
N LEU A 135 3.14 12.97 -6.50
CA LEU A 135 2.75 12.79 -7.90
C LEU A 135 3.78 13.44 -8.84
N VAL A 136 4.24 12.69 -9.84
CA VAL A 136 5.24 13.14 -10.82
C VAL A 136 4.79 12.89 -12.26
N PRO A 137 5.32 13.63 -13.26
CA PRO A 137 5.11 13.30 -14.66
C PRO A 137 5.54 11.86 -14.96
N GLY A 138 4.69 11.12 -15.65
CA GLY A 138 4.87 9.70 -15.94
C GLY A 138 4.05 8.77 -15.05
N ASP A 139 3.55 9.23 -13.90
CA ASP A 139 2.69 8.43 -13.04
C ASP A 139 1.40 8.04 -13.75
N GLU A 140 0.97 6.80 -13.52
CA GLU A 140 -0.26 6.26 -14.10
C GLU A 140 -1.40 6.36 -13.09
N LEU A 141 -2.46 7.05 -13.50
CA LEU A 141 -3.66 7.24 -12.69
C LEU A 141 -4.87 6.68 -13.41
N ARG A 142 -5.84 6.23 -12.63
CA ARG A 142 -7.17 5.84 -13.09
C ARG A 142 -8.16 6.91 -12.71
N LEU A 143 -8.81 7.50 -13.70
CA LEU A 143 -9.92 8.41 -13.50
C LEU A 143 -11.23 7.62 -13.61
N ARG A 144 -12.07 7.69 -12.59
CA ARG A 144 -13.35 6.97 -12.50
C ARG A 144 -14.51 7.94 -12.32
N TYR A 145 -15.65 7.54 -12.84
CA TYR A 145 -16.95 8.11 -12.56
C TYR A 145 -17.86 6.95 -12.17
N SER A 146 -18.40 6.97 -10.95
CA SER A 146 -19.18 5.85 -10.39
C SER A 146 -20.51 5.60 -11.10
N GLY A 147 -20.93 6.51 -11.98
CA GLY A 147 -22.25 6.50 -12.58
C GLY A 147 -23.26 7.21 -11.70
N GLY A 148 -24.36 7.63 -12.32
CA GLY A 148 -25.51 8.23 -11.66
C GLY A 148 -26.79 7.94 -12.43
N THR A 149 -27.87 8.63 -12.09
CA THR A 149 -29.18 8.41 -12.74
C THR A 149 -29.16 8.72 -14.24
N SER A 150 -28.32 9.66 -14.68
CA SER A 150 -28.30 10.17 -16.05
C SER A 150 -27.12 9.67 -16.90
N HIS A 151 -26.05 9.15 -16.28
CA HIS A 151 -24.83 8.72 -17.00
C HIS A 151 -24.32 7.39 -16.43
N PRO A 152 -23.90 6.44 -17.29
CA PRO A 152 -23.35 5.17 -16.84
C PRO A 152 -22.02 5.36 -16.11
N ALA A 153 -21.62 4.34 -15.34
CA ALA A 153 -20.29 4.28 -14.79
C ALA A 153 -19.23 4.31 -15.91
N TRP A 154 -18.13 5.00 -15.67
CA TRP A 154 -17.05 5.14 -16.63
C TRP A 154 -15.70 5.13 -15.92
N GLN A 155 -14.67 4.61 -16.59
CA GLN A 155 -13.30 4.73 -16.10
C GLN A 155 -12.31 4.71 -17.26
N SER A 156 -11.18 5.39 -17.09
CA SER A 156 -10.05 5.31 -18.01
C SER A 156 -8.74 5.52 -17.28
N VAL A 157 -7.68 4.91 -17.80
CA VAL A 157 -6.32 5.06 -17.31
C VAL A 157 -5.58 6.09 -18.16
N GLY A 158 -4.77 6.92 -17.51
CA GLY A 158 -3.95 7.93 -18.16
C GLY A 158 -2.59 8.10 -17.49
N HIS A 159 -1.74 8.92 -18.10
CA HIS A 159 -0.44 9.29 -17.53
C HIS A 159 -0.40 10.77 -17.22
N VAL A 160 0.20 11.12 -16.09
CA VAL A 160 0.44 12.51 -15.73
C VAL A 160 1.48 13.09 -16.69
N ILE A 161 1.09 14.11 -17.44
CA ILE A 161 1.98 14.78 -18.39
C ILE A 161 2.54 16.09 -17.82
N LYS A 162 1.85 16.69 -16.85
CA LYS A 162 2.24 17.94 -16.23
C LYS A 162 1.60 18.10 -14.85
N LEU A 163 2.31 18.74 -13.94
CA LEU A 163 1.75 19.34 -12.74
C LEU A 163 2.09 20.83 -12.76
N THR A 164 1.13 21.69 -12.42
CA THR A 164 1.37 23.13 -12.32
C THR A 164 1.79 23.53 -10.90
N ALA A 165 2.27 24.75 -10.73
CA ALA A 165 2.57 25.31 -9.41
C ALA A 165 1.33 25.43 -8.50
N GLN A 166 0.14 25.45 -9.12
CA GLN A 166 -1.17 25.50 -8.44
C GLN A 166 -1.75 24.10 -8.21
N GLU A 167 -0.92 23.06 -8.33
CA GLU A 167 -1.31 21.67 -8.05
C GLU A 167 -2.39 21.13 -9.00
N GLU A 168 -2.58 21.80 -10.14
CA GLU A 168 -3.37 21.28 -11.26
C GLU A 168 -2.55 20.19 -11.97
N VAL A 169 -3.09 18.99 -11.95
CA VAL A 169 -2.59 17.80 -12.64
C VAL A 169 -3.21 17.75 -14.03
N ALA A 170 -2.38 17.52 -15.05
CA ALA A 170 -2.84 17.21 -16.40
C ALA A 170 -2.63 15.72 -16.66
N LEU A 171 -3.73 14.99 -16.82
CA LEU A 171 -3.77 13.56 -17.07
C LEU A 171 -4.15 13.29 -18.53
N GLU A 172 -3.20 12.78 -19.32
CA GLU A 172 -3.46 12.34 -20.69
C GLU A 172 -4.03 10.92 -20.68
N LEU A 173 -5.28 10.76 -21.14
CA LEU A 173 -5.95 9.45 -21.15
C LEU A 173 -5.41 8.55 -22.28
N ARG A 174 -5.23 7.26 -21.97
CA ARG A 174 -4.82 6.25 -22.96
C ARG A 174 -5.92 6.02 -24.01
N ALA A 175 -7.17 5.97 -23.56
CA ALA A 175 -8.34 5.84 -24.43
C ALA A 175 -9.16 7.13 -24.40
N SER A 176 -9.45 7.67 -25.59
CA SER A 176 -10.24 8.91 -25.75
C SER A 176 -11.71 8.66 -26.13
N GLN A 177 -12.10 7.40 -26.35
CA GLN A 177 -13.48 7.00 -26.69
C GLN A 177 -14.34 6.89 -25.44
N GLY A 178 -15.60 7.34 -25.53
CA GLY A 178 -16.59 7.21 -24.45
C GLY A 178 -16.31 8.07 -23.21
N VAL A 179 -15.43 9.08 -23.32
CA VAL A 179 -15.13 9.99 -22.21
C VAL A 179 -16.33 10.91 -21.95
N PRO A 180 -16.85 11.00 -20.71
CA PRO A 180 -17.99 11.84 -20.36
C PRO A 180 -17.60 13.31 -20.22
N VAL A 181 -17.31 13.96 -21.35
CA VAL A 181 -16.80 15.34 -21.40
C VAL A 181 -17.81 16.41 -20.97
N GLU A 182 -19.08 16.04 -20.93
CA GLU A 182 -20.20 16.83 -20.43
C GLU A 182 -20.29 16.88 -18.90
N LEU A 183 -19.53 16.02 -18.22
CA LEU A 183 -19.48 15.96 -16.76
C LEU A 183 -18.19 16.58 -16.24
N ASN A 184 -18.31 17.37 -15.17
CA ASN A 184 -17.16 18.03 -14.53
C ASN A 184 -16.97 17.66 -13.06
N HIS A 185 -17.94 16.99 -12.43
CA HIS A 185 -17.92 16.69 -10.99
C HIS A 185 -18.21 15.22 -10.73
N GLY A 186 -17.91 14.76 -9.50
CA GLY A 186 -18.21 13.40 -9.07
C GLY A 186 -17.24 12.36 -9.62
N PHE A 187 -16.03 12.78 -10.01
CA PHE A 187 -14.97 11.86 -10.40
C PHE A 187 -14.15 11.42 -9.18
N SER A 188 -13.52 10.26 -9.31
CA SER A 188 -12.50 9.78 -8.39
C SER A 188 -11.22 9.49 -9.15
N VAL A 189 -10.09 9.67 -8.49
CA VAL A 189 -8.76 9.38 -9.03
C VAL A 189 -8.09 8.33 -8.15
N ASP A 190 -7.68 7.22 -8.75
CA ASP A 190 -6.91 6.17 -8.08
C ASP A 190 -5.50 6.08 -8.65
N PHE A 191 -4.53 5.76 -7.80
CA PHE A 191 -3.18 5.43 -8.25
C PHE A 191 -3.14 4.01 -8.78
N VAL A 192 -2.55 3.82 -9.96
CA VAL A 192 -2.39 2.49 -10.54
C VAL A 192 -1.12 1.85 -9.98
N TRP A 193 -1.29 0.86 -9.12
CA TRP A 193 -0.18 0.01 -8.66
C TRP A 193 0.32 -0.91 -9.79
N LYS A 194 1.63 -1.15 -9.82
CA LYS A 194 2.29 -2.01 -10.81
C LYS A 194 3.16 -3.04 -10.10
N SER A 195 2.83 -4.32 -10.30
CA SER A 195 3.59 -5.45 -9.76
C SER A 195 4.94 -5.67 -10.42
N THR A 196 5.26 -4.97 -11.52
CA THR A 196 6.36 -5.34 -12.43
C THR A 196 7.73 -5.50 -11.75
N SER A 197 8.09 -4.64 -10.79
CA SER A 197 9.34 -4.79 -10.02
C SER A 197 9.32 -6.05 -9.18
N PHE A 198 8.25 -6.29 -8.43
CA PHE A 198 8.05 -7.45 -7.58
C PHE A 198 7.99 -8.76 -8.39
N ASP A 199 7.29 -8.77 -9.51
CA ASP A 199 7.22 -9.92 -10.42
C ASP A 199 8.60 -10.28 -10.98
N ARG A 200 9.42 -9.27 -11.33
CA ARG A 200 10.81 -9.47 -11.76
C ARG A 200 11.68 -10.03 -10.64
N MET A 201 11.52 -9.54 -9.41
CA MET A 201 12.24 -10.06 -8.25
C MET A 201 11.87 -11.52 -7.97
N GLN A 202 10.57 -11.84 -7.94
CA GLN A 202 10.09 -13.23 -7.77
C GLN A 202 10.56 -14.14 -8.90
N GLY A 203 10.52 -13.65 -10.14
CA GLY A 203 11.05 -14.35 -11.31
C GLY A 203 12.54 -14.64 -11.17
N ALA A 204 13.34 -13.65 -10.76
CA ALA A 204 14.77 -13.81 -10.53
C ALA A 204 15.07 -14.81 -9.41
N MET A 205 14.31 -14.78 -8.30
CA MET A 205 14.45 -15.77 -7.21
C MET A 205 14.19 -17.20 -7.72
N LYS A 206 13.15 -17.38 -8.53
CA LYS A 206 12.83 -18.68 -9.13
C LYS A 206 13.91 -19.15 -10.10
N THR A 207 14.42 -18.26 -10.95
CA THR A 207 15.51 -18.59 -11.86
C THR A 207 16.78 -18.95 -11.09
N PHE A 208 17.12 -18.21 -10.04
CA PHE A 208 18.27 -18.52 -9.19
C PHE A 208 18.18 -19.91 -8.54
N ALA A 209 16.99 -20.30 -8.08
CA ALA A 209 16.78 -21.60 -7.46
C ALA A 209 16.78 -22.78 -8.44
N VAL A 210 16.30 -22.58 -9.68
CA VAL A 210 15.99 -23.69 -10.61
C VAL A 210 16.99 -23.78 -11.77
N ASP A 211 17.63 -22.68 -12.17
CA ASP A 211 18.56 -22.62 -13.29
C ASP A 211 20.01 -22.51 -12.80
N GLU A 212 20.73 -23.63 -12.83
CA GLU A 212 22.14 -23.73 -12.43
C GLU A 212 23.09 -22.93 -13.35
N THR A 213 22.62 -22.45 -14.50
CA THR A 213 23.40 -21.61 -15.43
C THR A 213 23.15 -20.12 -15.24
N SER A 214 22.19 -19.75 -14.39
CA SER A 214 21.83 -18.35 -14.11
C SER A 214 22.97 -17.53 -13.51
N VAL A 215 23.92 -18.20 -12.85
CA VAL A 215 25.13 -17.59 -12.26
C VAL A 215 26.34 -18.49 -12.55
N SER A 216 27.48 -17.88 -12.84
CA SER A 216 28.72 -18.63 -13.13
C SER A 216 29.18 -19.44 -11.92
N GLY A 217 29.76 -20.62 -12.13
CA GLY A 217 30.25 -21.52 -11.07
C GLY A 217 31.20 -20.90 -10.03
N GLY A 218 31.89 -19.81 -10.38
CA GLY A 218 32.76 -19.04 -9.47
C GLY A 218 32.00 -18.05 -8.57
N SER A 219 30.80 -17.65 -8.97
CA SER A 219 29.82 -16.94 -8.14
C SER A 219 28.73 -17.87 -7.59
N ASN A 220 28.81 -19.17 -7.91
CA ASN A 220 27.97 -20.21 -7.37
C ASN A 220 28.53 -20.61 -5.99
N MET A 221 27.71 -20.42 -4.96
CA MET A 221 27.91 -20.91 -3.60
C MET A 221 27.94 -22.44 -3.60
N LYS A 222 29.03 -23.07 -4.06
CA LYS A 222 29.18 -24.52 -3.93
C LYS A 222 29.43 -24.88 -2.46
N PRO A 223 28.84 -25.97 -1.94
CA PRO A 223 29.05 -26.45 -0.58
C PRO A 223 30.39 -27.18 -0.50
N THR A 224 31.50 -26.45 -0.64
CA THR A 224 32.79 -26.94 -0.18
C THR A 224 33.10 -26.19 1.09
N SER A 225 32.73 -26.81 2.21
CA SER A 225 33.20 -26.54 3.59
C SER A 225 34.06 -25.28 3.69
N THR A 226 33.43 -24.12 3.84
CA THR A 226 33.90 -22.87 4.48
C THR A 226 33.13 -21.68 3.90
N SER A 227 32.24 -21.12 4.72
CA SER A 227 31.74 -19.74 4.76
C SER A 227 31.49 -18.95 3.47
N VAL A 228 30.22 -18.60 3.25
CA VAL A 228 29.81 -17.47 2.40
C VAL A 228 30.02 -16.15 3.16
N ALA A 229 30.71 -15.19 2.53
CA ALA A 229 30.70 -13.77 2.88
C ALA A 229 29.98 -13.00 1.75
N LEU A 230 29.05 -12.13 2.11
CA LEU A 230 28.33 -11.24 1.20
C LEU A 230 29.27 -10.12 0.74
N GLU A 231 29.54 -10.05 -0.57
CA GLU A 231 30.24 -8.92 -1.17
C GLU A 231 29.54 -8.53 -2.49
N VAL A 232 28.27 -8.11 -2.41
CA VAL A 232 27.58 -7.45 -3.53
C VAL A 232 26.59 -6.42 -3.01
N ILE A 233 27.08 -5.35 -2.37
CA ILE A 233 26.46 -4.01 -2.44
C ILE A 233 27.60 -2.98 -2.32
N SER A 234 28.08 -2.47 -3.45
CA SER A 234 28.75 -1.16 -3.57
C SER A 234 28.39 -0.51 -4.89
#